data_AF-A0A921ZJC9-F1
#
_entry.id   AF-A0A921ZJC9-F1
#
_cell.length_a   1.000
_cell.length_b   1.000
_cell.length_c   1.000
_cell.angle_alpha   90.00
_cell.angle_beta   90.00
_cell.angle_gamma   90.00
#
_symmetry.space_group_name_H-M   'P 1'
#
loop_
_entity.id
_entity.type
_entity.pdbx_description
1 polymer ?
#
loop_
_entity_poly.entity_id
_entity_poly.type
_entity_poly.pdbx_seq_one_letter_code
_entity_poly.pdbx_strand_id
1 'polypeptide(L)'
;MTLSGVKISKTLYMDTPRFRSNFYYCQNQTVNLKSLASSNYGSDVDIINEDGELATAYEAQKGINRQLQEELLAEKKFYSDHISKAKSEIDRLREENEKYQKLLSTDLSQEPKNKNQEFAQNEIIRLAAESLALQERVDKLSESCRRYKNQIRLLAMKLKEVGVDDVNDILENDPVVVPHTSLTLEMAPVTRKKEREYLGMFEYKIQDEAVIIKKLITDLKPKVAVALLPGLPAYILFMMLRHMDHVDDEPKMHQLMKAVRTGVKKTLKKRIDSIEYNALWLANMLRLLNNLRQYSGDAVYQATNTPRQNQQCLRIFDLSEYRQVLSDIAVWIYQGLIHLLERQLERLIVPAILEHEEISGLSGPGGRAAPPPGAGAGPARLKHELSAVHDHLHTYAVDQPLRVTIFKQLFYYICAYSLNQLLLRKDLCCWAKGLQIRYNISHLETWIKEHLAEYGQKSVEEVLSVLRPITQAVQLLQARKSMQDVQSTVDMCDYLTAMQVCKILNMYTPAEEYEVKVTREFIHEIQKKMQERAGTNADKEPQNLLMDSKVIFSVQFPFNPSPIRLEAIELPEVLGLDGLLTKI
;
A
#
# COMPACT_ATOMS: atom_id res chain seq x y z
N MET A 1 -1.30 -9.59 -31.48
CA MET A 1 -1.91 -8.43 -30.78
C MET A 1 -2.85 -9.03 -29.76
N THR A 2 -2.66 -8.96 -28.45
CA THR A 2 -2.17 -7.88 -27.58
C THR A 2 -1.26 -8.45 -26.49
N LEU A 3 -0.17 -7.74 -26.20
CA LEU A 3 0.88 -8.10 -25.23
C LEU A 3 0.40 -7.87 -23.80
N SER A 4 0.19 -8.94 -23.03
CA SER A 4 0.10 -8.93 -21.58
C SER A 4 1.51 -9.09 -20.99
N GLY A 5 1.99 -8.05 -20.31
CA GLY A 5 3.26 -8.06 -19.59
C GLY A 5 3.17 -8.93 -18.34
N VAL A 6 4.00 -9.98 -18.30
CA VAL A 6 4.12 -10.89 -17.17
C VAL A 6 4.86 -10.19 -16.02
N LYS A 7 4.15 -10.10 -14.89
CA LYS A 7 4.64 -9.73 -13.56
C LYS A 7 5.80 -10.67 -13.16
N ILE A 8 6.97 -10.13 -12.86
CA ILE A 8 8.03 -10.88 -12.14
C ILE A 8 7.72 -10.78 -10.65
N SER A 9 7.22 -11.87 -10.10
CA SER A 9 6.97 -12.08 -8.67
C SER A 9 8.28 -12.01 -7.87
N LYS A 10 8.39 -11.04 -6.98
CA LYS A 10 9.32 -11.09 -5.83
C LYS A 10 8.62 -11.82 -4.68
N THR A 11 8.81 -13.13 -4.62
CA THR A 11 8.42 -13.96 -3.48
C THR A 11 9.66 -14.68 -2.99
N LEU A 12 10.33 -14.14 -1.97
CA LEU A 12 11.19 -14.93 -1.09
C LEU A 12 10.90 -14.53 0.37
N TYR A 13 10.00 -15.31 0.96
CA TYR A 13 9.93 -15.76 2.34
C TYR A 13 10.38 -14.79 3.47
N MET A 14 9.40 -14.15 4.09
CA MET A 14 9.43 -13.77 5.50
C MET A 14 8.20 -14.37 6.17
N ASP A 15 8.34 -15.63 6.61
CA ASP A 15 7.39 -16.27 7.51
C ASP A 15 8.21 -17.08 8.53
N THR A 16 8.41 -16.54 9.73
CA THR A 16 8.80 -17.36 10.89
C THR A 16 8.19 -16.81 12.19
N PRO A 17 7.23 -17.54 12.81
CA PRO A 17 6.63 -17.22 14.11
C PRO A 17 7.58 -17.30 15.33
N ARG A 18 8.90 -17.49 15.12
CA ARG A 18 9.87 -17.72 16.20
C ARG A 18 10.44 -16.44 16.84
N PHE A 19 10.23 -15.28 16.24
CA PHE A 19 10.73 -14.01 16.80
C PHE A 19 10.02 -13.59 18.11
N ARG A 20 8.78 -14.05 18.34
CA ARG A 20 8.06 -13.79 19.60
C ARG A 20 8.66 -14.51 20.81
N SER A 21 9.35 -15.65 20.61
CA SER A 21 9.92 -16.41 21.73
C SER A 21 11.21 -15.80 22.27
N ASN A 22 11.97 -15.07 21.44
CA ASN A 22 13.24 -14.46 21.83
C ASN A 22 13.05 -13.12 22.57
N PHE A 23 11.92 -12.44 22.36
CA PHE A 23 11.61 -11.20 23.07
C PHE A 23 11.40 -11.43 24.58
N TYR A 24 10.79 -12.57 24.95
CA TYR A 24 10.67 -12.97 26.36
C TYR A 24 12.01 -13.38 27.00
N TYR A 25 13.02 -13.77 26.21
CA TYR A 25 14.33 -14.15 26.73
C TYR A 25 15.22 -12.91 27.00
N CYS A 26 15.25 -11.94 26.08
CA CYS A 26 15.99 -10.68 26.28
C CYS A 26 15.34 -9.77 27.32
N GLN A 27 14.00 -9.71 27.41
CA GLN A 27 13.30 -8.87 28.39
C GLN A 27 13.50 -9.37 29.83
N ASN A 28 13.76 -10.67 30.04
CA ASN A 28 14.13 -11.23 31.35
C ASN A 28 15.57 -10.93 31.77
N GLN A 29 16.49 -10.65 30.82
CA GLN A 29 17.89 -10.32 31.15
C GLN A 29 18.08 -8.82 31.46
N THR A 30 17.34 -7.93 30.80
CA THR A 30 17.42 -6.48 31.10
C THR A 30 16.85 -6.11 32.46
N VAL A 31 15.87 -6.89 32.97
CA VAL A 31 15.34 -6.74 34.34
C VAL A 31 16.39 -7.10 35.41
N ASN A 32 17.37 -7.94 35.06
CA ASN A 32 18.39 -8.43 36.00
C ASN A 32 19.50 -7.39 36.29
N LEU A 33 19.79 -6.49 35.34
CA LEU A 33 20.74 -5.39 35.54
C LEU A 33 20.28 -4.38 36.61
N LYS A 34 18.98 -4.08 36.67
CA LYS A 34 18.42 -3.26 37.75
C LYS A 34 18.46 -3.99 39.10
N SER A 35 18.21 -5.31 39.09
CA SER A 35 18.26 -6.16 40.29
C SER A 35 19.65 -6.20 40.93
N LEU A 36 20.71 -6.35 40.11
CA LEU A 36 22.11 -6.38 40.56
C LEU A 36 22.60 -5.04 41.12
N ALA A 37 22.15 -3.93 40.54
CA ALA A 37 22.44 -2.60 41.08
C ALA A 37 21.74 -2.33 42.42
N SER A 38 20.51 -2.85 42.60
CA SER A 38 19.74 -2.70 43.84
C SER A 38 20.11 -3.67 44.95
N SER A 39 20.65 -4.86 44.64
CA SER A 39 21.02 -5.84 45.67
C SER A 39 22.35 -5.54 46.39
N ASN A 40 23.20 -4.70 45.79
CA ASN A 40 24.49 -4.32 46.38
C ASN A 40 24.45 -3.04 47.22
N TYR A 41 23.39 -2.23 47.11
CA TYR A 41 23.15 -1.09 48.00
C TYR A 41 22.03 -1.48 48.98
N GLY A 42 22.40 -2.21 50.02
CA GLY A 42 21.53 -2.56 51.15
C GLY A 42 21.11 -1.32 51.95
N SER A 43 19.93 -1.40 52.54
CA SER A 43 19.21 -0.34 53.26
C SER A 43 19.80 0.01 54.63
N ASP A 44 21.10 0.23 54.73
CA ASP A 44 21.78 0.85 55.89
C ASP A 44 22.89 1.76 55.37
N VAL A 45 22.55 3.04 55.15
CA VAL A 45 23.44 4.08 54.60
C VAL A 45 24.27 4.72 55.72
N ASP A 46 24.88 3.91 56.58
CA ASP A 46 25.86 4.42 57.53
C ASP A 46 26.97 3.38 57.76
N ILE A 47 28.18 3.76 57.34
CA ILE A 47 29.48 3.07 57.49
C ILE A 47 29.85 2.08 56.36
N ILE A 48 30.13 2.61 55.15
CA ILE A 48 31.00 1.94 54.18
C ILE A 48 32.18 2.89 53.89
N ASN A 49 33.40 2.43 54.18
CA ASN A 49 34.66 3.10 53.84
C ASN A 49 34.79 3.25 52.30
N GLU A 50 35.39 4.35 51.80
CA GLU A 50 35.75 4.57 50.38
C GLU A 50 36.32 3.32 49.68
N ASP A 51 37.12 2.50 50.38
CA ASP A 51 37.69 1.25 49.85
C ASP A 51 36.63 0.16 49.59
N GLY A 52 35.54 0.13 50.37
CA GLY A 52 34.44 -0.83 50.23
C GLY A 52 33.49 -0.48 49.08
N GLU A 53 33.27 0.82 48.84
CA GLU A 53 32.53 1.29 47.67
C GLU A 53 33.33 1.02 46.37
N LEU A 54 34.65 1.25 46.39
CA LEU A 54 35.53 0.97 45.25
C LEU A 54 35.55 -0.52 44.89
N ALA A 55 35.61 -1.41 45.88
CA ALA A 55 35.59 -2.85 45.67
C ALA A 55 34.24 -3.33 45.07
N THR A 56 33.13 -2.75 45.53
CA THR A 56 31.79 -3.08 45.04
C THR A 56 31.57 -2.58 43.61
N ALA A 57 32.06 -1.39 43.28
CA ALA A 57 32.05 -0.85 41.92
C ALA A 57 32.92 -1.68 40.97
N TYR A 58 34.10 -2.15 41.42
CA TYR A 58 34.99 -2.98 40.62
C TYR A 58 34.38 -4.36 40.31
N GLU A 59 33.74 -5.02 41.28
CA GLU A 59 33.04 -6.28 41.04
C GLU A 59 31.82 -6.10 40.12
N ALA A 60 31.07 -5.00 40.26
CA ALA A 60 29.99 -4.68 39.33
C ALA A 60 30.51 -4.48 37.88
N GLN A 61 31.62 -3.77 37.72
CA GLN A 61 32.23 -3.54 36.41
C GLN A 61 32.78 -4.83 35.78
N LYS A 62 33.32 -5.75 36.60
CA LYS A 62 33.76 -7.07 36.15
C LYS A 62 32.59 -7.94 35.70
N GLY A 63 31.46 -7.88 36.41
CA GLY A 63 30.21 -8.55 36.02
C GLY A 63 29.67 -8.04 34.68
N ILE A 64 29.63 -6.71 34.50
CA ILE A 64 29.20 -6.06 33.26
C ILE A 64 30.12 -6.43 32.09
N ASN A 65 31.44 -6.40 32.29
CA ASN A 65 32.40 -6.79 31.25
C ASN A 65 32.26 -8.26 30.83
N ARG A 66 31.99 -9.18 31.76
CA ARG A 66 31.74 -10.59 31.44
C ARG A 66 30.47 -10.76 30.60
N GLN A 67 29.41 -10.02 30.95
CA GLN A 67 28.14 -10.06 30.22
C GLN A 67 28.28 -9.47 28.80
N LEU A 68 29.01 -8.37 28.64
CA LEU A 68 29.35 -7.80 27.32
C LEU A 68 30.16 -8.78 26.46
N GLN A 69 31.08 -9.54 27.05
CA GLN A 69 31.83 -10.58 26.33
C GLN A 69 30.93 -11.73 25.87
N GLU A 70 29.98 -12.16 26.71
CA GLU A 70 29.01 -13.20 26.37
C GLU A 70 28.05 -12.75 25.26
N GLU A 71 27.57 -11.50 25.30
CA GLU A 71 26.73 -10.89 24.26
C GLU A 71 27.50 -10.77 22.93
N LEU A 72 28.74 -10.31 22.97
CA LEU A 72 29.60 -10.21 21.78
C LEU A 72 29.85 -11.59 21.13
N LEU A 73 30.04 -12.63 21.93
CA LEU A 73 30.22 -14.00 21.43
C LEU A 73 28.93 -14.56 20.82
N ALA A 74 27.77 -14.31 21.44
CA ALA A 74 26.47 -14.71 20.91
C ALA A 74 26.17 -14.01 19.58
N GLU A 75 26.47 -12.71 19.49
CA GLU A 75 26.27 -11.91 18.28
C GLU A 75 27.23 -12.33 17.15
N LYS A 76 28.51 -12.58 17.45
CA LYS A 76 29.46 -13.18 16.48
C LYS A 76 28.97 -14.51 15.94
N LYS A 77 28.43 -15.39 16.80
CA LYS A 77 27.86 -16.69 16.38
C LYS A 77 26.63 -16.50 15.50
N PHE A 78 25.74 -15.58 15.85
CA PHE A 78 24.55 -15.25 15.06
C PHE A 78 24.91 -14.78 13.64
N TYR A 79 25.85 -13.85 13.51
CA TYR A 79 26.30 -13.38 12.18
C TYR A 79 27.02 -14.46 11.39
N SER A 80 27.83 -15.30 12.04
CA SER A 80 28.50 -16.44 11.39
C SER A 80 27.49 -17.41 10.75
N ASP A 81 26.44 -17.79 11.50
CA ASP A 81 25.39 -18.67 11.00
C ASP A 81 24.59 -18.03 9.86
N HIS A 82 24.34 -16.71 9.93
CA HIS A 82 23.63 -15.98 8.88
C HIS A 82 24.47 -15.87 7.60
N ILE A 83 25.78 -15.61 7.72
CA ILE A 83 26.72 -15.59 6.60
C ILE A 83 26.80 -16.97 5.95
N SER A 84 26.84 -18.04 6.75
CA SER A 84 26.86 -19.42 6.26
C SER A 84 25.61 -19.73 5.42
N LYS A 85 24.42 -19.39 5.91
CA LYS A 85 23.15 -19.57 5.18
C LYS A 85 23.10 -18.74 3.89
N ALA A 86 23.55 -17.49 3.95
CA ALA A 86 23.59 -16.63 2.77
C ALA A 86 24.56 -17.18 1.70
N LYS A 87 25.70 -17.76 2.11
CA LYS A 87 26.63 -18.44 1.21
C LYS A 87 25.99 -19.66 0.54
N SER A 88 25.31 -20.52 1.29
CA SER A 88 24.59 -21.66 0.72
C SER A 88 23.54 -21.24 -0.32
N GLU A 89 22.83 -20.13 -0.07
CA GLU A 89 21.82 -19.64 -1.02
C GLU A 89 22.47 -19.04 -2.28
N ILE A 90 23.61 -18.35 -2.15
CA ILE A 90 24.38 -17.87 -3.31
C ILE A 90 24.84 -19.04 -4.18
N ASP A 91 25.33 -20.12 -3.58
CA ASP A 91 25.79 -21.29 -4.33
C ASP A 91 24.62 -22.00 -5.04
N ARG A 92 23.46 -22.11 -4.38
CA ARG A 92 22.24 -22.63 -5.01
C ARG A 92 21.80 -21.77 -6.20
N LEU A 93 21.77 -20.44 -6.05
CA LEU A 93 21.40 -19.53 -7.12
C LEU A 93 22.38 -19.59 -8.30
N ARG A 94 23.68 -19.83 -8.03
CA ARG A 94 24.67 -20.07 -9.08
C ARG A 94 24.39 -21.33 -9.88
N GLU A 95 24.06 -22.44 -9.22
CA GLU A 95 23.68 -23.69 -9.90
C GLU A 95 22.41 -23.53 -10.75
N GLU A 96 21.38 -22.86 -10.22
CA GLU A 96 20.16 -22.57 -11.00
C GLU A 96 20.47 -21.68 -12.22
N ASN A 97 21.34 -20.69 -12.07
CA ASN A 97 21.74 -19.80 -13.16
C ASN A 97 22.55 -20.55 -14.25
N GLU A 98 23.47 -21.44 -13.85
CA GLU A 98 24.20 -22.29 -14.80
C GLU A 98 23.26 -23.23 -15.57
N LYS A 99 22.21 -23.74 -14.91
CA LYS A 99 21.17 -24.56 -15.54
C LYS A 99 20.36 -23.77 -16.56
N TYR A 100 19.95 -22.53 -16.23
CA TYR A 100 19.24 -21.66 -17.18
C TYR A 100 20.14 -21.27 -18.37
N GLN A 101 21.42 -21.01 -18.15
CA GLN A 101 22.37 -20.75 -19.24
C GLN A 101 22.51 -21.94 -20.20
N LYS A 102 22.54 -23.18 -19.69
CA LYS A 102 22.57 -24.39 -20.54
C LYS A 102 21.29 -24.55 -21.37
N LEU A 103 20.12 -24.30 -20.76
CA LEU A 103 18.83 -24.31 -21.48
C LEU A 103 18.79 -23.25 -22.58
N LEU A 104 19.21 -22.02 -22.26
CA LEU A 104 19.23 -20.90 -23.21
C LEU A 104 20.19 -21.16 -24.39
N SER A 105 21.38 -21.72 -24.12
CA SER A 105 22.35 -22.11 -25.15
C SER A 105 21.82 -23.22 -26.07
N THR A 106 21.00 -24.12 -25.54
CA THR A 106 20.36 -25.20 -26.31
C THR A 106 19.25 -24.65 -27.22
N ASP A 107 18.49 -23.65 -26.77
CA ASP A 107 17.43 -23.01 -27.57
C ASP A 107 17.96 -22.01 -28.62
N LEU A 108 19.13 -21.40 -28.36
CA LEU A 108 19.82 -20.51 -29.30
C LEU A 108 20.57 -21.24 -30.43
N SER A 109 20.87 -22.53 -30.25
CA SER A 109 21.57 -23.35 -31.27
C SER A 109 20.64 -24.05 -32.26
N GLN A 110 19.32 -23.97 -32.05
CA GLN A 110 18.33 -24.48 -32.99
C GLN A 110 17.95 -23.41 -34.03
N GLU A 111 17.88 -23.78 -35.30
CA GLU A 111 17.38 -22.90 -36.36
C GLU A 111 15.93 -22.45 -36.08
N PRO A 112 15.64 -21.14 -36.14
CA PRO A 112 14.31 -20.62 -35.85
C PRO A 112 13.30 -21.09 -36.91
N LYS A 113 12.20 -21.72 -36.48
CA LYS A 113 11.20 -22.31 -37.40
C LYS A 113 10.21 -21.28 -37.95
N ASN A 114 10.18 -20.06 -37.41
CA ASN A 114 9.25 -18.99 -37.77
C ASN A 114 9.76 -17.61 -37.31
N LYS A 115 9.28 -16.54 -37.98
CA LYS A 115 9.74 -15.15 -37.77
C LYS A 115 9.58 -14.63 -36.33
N ASN A 116 8.59 -15.13 -35.59
CA ASN A 116 8.41 -14.78 -34.17
C ASN A 116 9.52 -15.39 -33.29
N GLN A 117 10.01 -16.59 -33.63
CA GLN A 117 11.11 -17.25 -32.92
C GLN A 117 12.45 -16.61 -33.26
N GLU A 118 12.64 -16.17 -34.50
CA GLU A 118 13.81 -15.38 -34.91
C GLU A 118 13.88 -14.02 -34.19
N PHE A 119 12.74 -13.32 -34.07
CA PHE A 119 12.64 -12.08 -33.29
C PHE A 119 12.96 -12.31 -31.80
N ALA A 120 12.42 -13.38 -31.22
CA ALA A 120 12.72 -13.74 -29.83
C ALA A 120 14.20 -14.11 -29.62
N GLN A 121 14.82 -14.87 -30.54
CA GLN A 121 16.25 -15.19 -30.50
C GLN A 121 17.12 -13.92 -30.58
N ASN A 122 16.79 -12.98 -31.48
CA ASN A 122 17.51 -11.72 -31.60
C ASN A 122 17.36 -10.82 -30.35
N GLU A 123 16.19 -10.82 -29.72
CA GLU A 123 15.95 -10.08 -28.48
C GLU A 123 16.74 -10.68 -27.30
N ILE A 124 16.80 -12.02 -27.23
CA ILE A 124 17.60 -12.75 -26.24
C ILE A 124 19.10 -12.46 -26.44
N ILE A 125 19.60 -12.45 -27.67
CA ILE A 125 20.99 -12.09 -27.98
C ILE A 125 21.30 -10.65 -27.53
N ARG A 126 20.39 -9.71 -27.77
CA ARG A 126 20.56 -8.32 -27.34
C ARG A 126 20.61 -8.19 -25.82
N LEU A 127 19.68 -8.84 -25.11
CA LEU A 127 19.65 -8.83 -23.64
C LEU A 127 20.87 -9.53 -23.03
N ALA A 128 21.37 -10.60 -23.66
CA ALA A 128 22.60 -11.27 -23.25
C ALA A 128 23.83 -10.34 -23.39
N ALA A 129 23.92 -9.57 -24.47
CA ALA A 129 24.98 -8.58 -24.67
C ALA A 129 24.91 -7.44 -23.62
N GLU A 130 23.71 -6.95 -23.31
CA GLU A 130 23.50 -5.94 -22.27
C GLU A 130 23.88 -6.47 -20.88
N SER A 131 23.52 -7.72 -20.58
CA SER A 131 23.87 -8.35 -19.31
C SER A 131 25.37 -8.60 -19.16
N LEU A 132 26.08 -8.93 -20.25
CA LEU A 132 27.54 -9.05 -20.25
C LEU A 132 28.22 -7.69 -20.01
N ALA A 133 27.72 -6.63 -20.65
CA ALA A 133 28.22 -5.27 -20.43
C ALA A 133 28.01 -4.79 -18.98
N LEU A 134 26.88 -5.15 -18.36
CA LEU A 134 26.63 -4.90 -16.95
C LEU A 134 27.58 -5.70 -16.06
N GLN A 135 27.86 -6.96 -16.38
CA GLN A 135 28.82 -7.78 -15.65
C GLN A 135 30.24 -7.20 -15.70
N GLU A 136 30.72 -6.79 -16.88
CA GLU A 136 32.02 -6.11 -17.01
C GLU A 136 32.10 -4.82 -16.19
N ARG A 137 30.98 -4.08 -16.09
CA ARG A 137 30.90 -2.86 -15.27
C ARG A 137 30.96 -3.19 -13.78
N VAL A 138 30.35 -4.29 -13.35
CA VAL A 138 30.44 -4.82 -11.98
C VAL A 138 31.87 -5.26 -11.67
N ASP A 139 32.55 -5.93 -12.61
CA ASP A 139 33.93 -6.39 -12.44
C ASP A 139 34.90 -5.21 -12.33
N LYS A 140 34.74 -4.17 -13.17
CA LYS A 140 35.52 -2.91 -13.07
C LYS A 140 35.32 -2.18 -11.75
N LEU A 141 34.08 -2.14 -11.25
CA LEU A 141 33.77 -1.56 -9.95
C LEU A 141 34.37 -2.40 -8.82
N SER A 142 34.33 -3.72 -8.92
CA SER A 142 34.93 -4.64 -7.95
C SER A 142 36.45 -4.50 -7.90
N GLU A 143 37.10 -4.35 -9.05
CA GLU A 143 38.54 -4.08 -9.13
C GLU A 143 38.90 -2.72 -8.52
N SER A 144 38.06 -1.70 -8.75
CA SER A 144 38.20 -0.39 -8.13
C SER A 144 38.05 -0.45 -6.61
N CYS A 145 37.07 -1.20 -6.09
CA CYS A 145 36.92 -1.48 -4.67
C CYS A 145 38.15 -2.19 -4.10
N ARG A 146 38.73 -3.15 -4.82
CA ARG A 146 39.96 -3.84 -4.42
C ARG A 146 41.16 -2.88 -4.34
N ARG A 147 41.30 -1.97 -5.31
CA ARG A 147 42.34 -0.93 -5.28
C ARG A 147 42.17 -0.01 -4.08
N TYR A 148 40.95 0.45 -3.80
CA TYR A 148 40.69 1.29 -2.63
C TYR A 148 40.91 0.55 -1.31
N LYS A 149 40.56 -0.73 -1.21
CA LYS A 149 40.87 -1.58 -0.04
C LYS A 149 42.38 -1.70 0.18
N ASN A 150 43.17 -1.90 -0.88
CA ASN A 150 44.63 -1.92 -0.78
C ASN A 150 45.21 -0.57 -0.37
N GLN A 151 44.64 0.54 -0.86
CA GLN A 151 45.04 1.89 -0.49
C GLN A 151 44.74 2.18 0.99
N ILE A 152 43.59 1.73 1.49
CA ILE A 152 43.21 1.80 2.91
C ILE A 152 44.18 0.97 3.77
N ARG A 153 44.57 -0.24 3.34
CA ARG A 153 45.58 -1.06 4.04
C ARG A 153 46.93 -0.36 4.15
N LEU A 154 47.37 0.30 3.08
CA LEU A 154 48.67 1.00 3.08
C LEU A 154 48.67 2.20 4.02
N LEU A 155 47.55 2.93 4.10
CA LEU A 155 47.37 4.04 5.04
C LEU A 155 47.28 3.55 6.48
N ALA A 156 46.59 2.42 6.71
CA ALA A 156 46.53 1.74 8.00
C ALA A 156 47.93 1.29 8.47
N MET A 157 48.78 0.75 7.59
CA MET A 157 50.16 0.39 7.94
C MET A 157 51.01 1.62 8.30
N LYS A 158 50.87 2.74 7.58
CA LYS A 158 51.55 4.00 7.94
C LYS A 158 51.09 4.57 9.27
N LEU A 159 49.82 4.43 9.62
CA LEU A 159 49.28 4.85 10.92
C LEU A 159 49.85 3.99 12.07
N LYS A 160 50.08 2.70 11.81
CA LYS A 160 50.73 1.78 12.75
C LYS A 160 52.21 2.13 13.00
N GLU A 161 52.94 2.54 11.96
CA GLU A 161 54.34 3.00 12.09
C GLU A 161 54.48 4.29 12.93
N VAL A 162 53.41 5.09 13.05
CA VAL A 162 53.37 6.34 13.83
C VAL A 162 52.88 6.10 15.28
N GLY A 163 52.66 4.85 15.69
CA GLY A 163 52.34 4.48 17.08
C GLY A 163 50.84 4.55 17.43
N VAL A 164 49.95 4.46 16.44
CA VAL A 164 48.50 4.34 16.66
C VAL A 164 48.13 2.85 16.67
N ASP A 165 47.85 2.30 17.85
CA ASP A 165 47.58 0.85 18.06
C ASP A 165 46.15 0.40 17.68
N ASP A 166 45.23 1.34 17.42
CA ASP A 166 43.79 1.08 17.20
C ASP A 166 43.43 0.67 15.75
N VAL A 167 44.41 0.19 14.99
CA VAL A 167 44.27 -0.08 13.53
C VAL A 167 44.08 -1.58 13.23
N ASN A 168 44.30 -2.46 14.22
CA ASN A 168 44.19 -3.91 14.02
C ASN A 168 42.75 -4.36 13.69
N ASP A 169 41.71 -3.64 14.14
CA ASP A 169 40.31 -3.95 13.83
C ASP A 169 39.94 -3.75 12.34
N ILE A 170 40.78 -3.07 11.55
CA ILE A 170 40.55 -2.85 10.11
C ILE A 170 41.13 -4.00 9.26
N LEU A 171 42.09 -4.76 9.79
CA LEU A 171 42.90 -5.70 9.02
C LEU A 171 42.48 -7.18 9.15
N GLU A 172 41.67 -7.53 10.14
CA GLU A 172 41.26 -8.92 10.37
C GLU A 172 40.01 -9.30 9.57
N ASN A 173 40.22 -9.61 8.29
CA ASN A 173 39.52 -10.69 7.56
C ASN A 173 40.08 -10.76 6.14
N ASP A 174 41.03 -11.67 5.91
CA ASP A 174 40.92 -12.68 4.85
C ASP A 174 42.17 -13.61 4.82
N PRO A 175 42.00 -14.86 4.37
CA PRO A 175 43.10 -15.78 4.15
C PRO A 175 43.95 -15.41 2.92
N VAL A 176 45.19 -15.90 2.97
CA VAL A 176 46.31 -15.67 2.07
C VAL A 176 46.01 -16.06 0.61
N VAL A 177 46.28 -15.15 -0.34
CA VAL A 177 46.63 -15.51 -1.74
C VAL A 177 47.76 -14.61 -2.24
N VAL A 178 48.82 -15.25 -2.73
CA VAL A 178 50.13 -14.75 -3.19
C VAL A 178 50.01 -14.14 -4.62
N PRO A 179 50.89 -13.22 -5.07
CA PRO A 179 50.54 -12.19 -6.05
C PRO A 179 50.87 -12.57 -7.50
N HIS A 180 50.14 -11.96 -8.44
CA HIS A 180 50.62 -11.75 -9.81
C HIS A 180 50.78 -10.25 -10.09
N THR A 181 52.00 -9.93 -10.51
CA THR A 181 52.54 -8.67 -10.97
C THR A 181 51.80 -8.17 -12.22
N SER A 182 51.45 -6.89 -12.28
CA SER A 182 51.35 -6.13 -13.54
C SER A 182 51.32 -4.61 -13.31
N LEU A 183 52.41 -4.00 -13.76
CA LEU A 183 52.62 -2.69 -14.38
C LEU A 183 51.83 -1.45 -13.89
N THR A 184 52.63 -0.51 -13.39
CA THR A 184 52.34 0.89 -13.08
C THR A 184 51.91 1.70 -14.31
N LEU A 185 50.78 2.42 -14.19
CA LEU A 185 50.48 3.61 -14.98
C LEU A 185 50.15 4.75 -14.00
N GLU A 186 50.97 5.79 -14.02
CA GLU A 186 50.74 7.02 -13.28
C GLU A 186 49.50 7.73 -13.81
N MET A 187 48.53 8.01 -12.93
CA MET A 187 47.41 8.91 -13.22
C MET A 187 47.44 10.06 -12.22
N ALA A 188 47.40 11.28 -12.76
CA ALA A 188 47.37 12.54 -12.01
C ALA A 188 46.20 12.60 -11.01
N PRO A 189 46.34 13.32 -9.89
CA PRO A 189 45.44 13.21 -8.75
C PRO A 189 44.06 13.81 -9.07
N VAL A 190 43.03 12.97 -9.04
CA VAL A 190 41.63 13.40 -9.04
C VAL A 190 41.28 13.93 -7.66
N THR A 191 41.00 15.23 -7.56
CA THR A 191 40.46 15.86 -6.34
C THR A 191 39.12 15.24 -5.97
N ARG A 192 39.10 14.40 -4.92
CA ARG A 192 37.87 13.84 -4.33
C ARG A 192 37.13 14.97 -3.60
N LYS A 193 35.96 15.41 -4.12
CA LYS A 193 35.01 16.20 -3.32
C LYS A 193 34.52 15.30 -2.18
N LYS A 194 34.65 15.74 -0.92
CA LYS A 194 34.02 15.10 0.25
C LYS A 194 32.53 14.91 -0.05
N GLU A 195 32.05 13.66 -0.08
CA GLU A 195 30.61 13.38 -0.06
C GLU A 195 30.04 13.99 1.23
N ARG A 196 29.15 14.97 1.10
CA ARG A 196 28.44 15.54 2.25
C ARG A 196 27.40 14.50 2.70
N GLU A 197 27.52 14.01 3.93
CA GLU A 197 26.54 13.09 4.49
C GLU A 197 25.33 13.89 4.98
N TYR A 198 24.24 13.85 4.21
CA TYR A 198 23.02 14.56 4.57
C TYR A 198 22.27 13.86 5.71
N LEU A 199 21.70 14.66 6.62
CA LEU A 199 20.92 14.15 7.74
C LEU A 199 19.49 13.83 7.34
N GLY A 200 18.98 14.40 6.25
CA GLY A 200 17.62 14.19 5.78
C GLY A 200 16.65 15.20 6.40
N MET A 201 17.05 16.47 6.44
CA MET A 201 16.20 17.59 6.89
C MET A 201 16.23 18.70 5.86
N PHE A 202 15.18 19.54 5.85
CA PHE A 202 15.14 20.75 5.04
C PHE A 202 14.95 21.98 5.92
N GLU A 203 15.93 22.87 5.92
CA GLU A 203 15.82 24.20 6.52
C GLU A 203 15.13 25.16 5.54
N TYR A 204 14.33 26.10 6.04
CA TYR A 204 13.84 27.25 5.27
C TYR A 204 13.71 28.50 6.15
N LYS A 205 13.66 29.68 5.51
CA LYS A 205 13.41 30.96 6.18
C LYS A 205 11.92 31.22 6.31
N ILE A 206 11.46 31.71 7.46
CA ILE A 206 10.03 31.91 7.75
C ILE A 206 9.31 32.79 6.71
N GLN A 207 10.00 33.78 6.13
CA GLN A 207 9.48 34.65 5.07
C GLN A 207 9.12 33.90 3.76
N ASP A 208 9.76 32.76 3.52
CA ASP A 208 9.60 31.97 2.31
C ASP A 208 8.51 30.88 2.44
N GLU A 209 7.96 30.67 3.66
CA GLU A 209 6.97 29.63 3.96
C GLU A 209 5.76 29.67 3.02
N ALA A 210 5.20 30.87 2.83
CA ALA A 210 4.03 31.07 1.98
C ALA A 210 4.31 30.68 0.52
N VAL A 211 5.53 30.94 0.03
CA VAL A 211 5.97 30.59 -1.32
C VAL A 211 6.15 29.07 -1.43
N ILE A 212 6.77 28.44 -0.43
CA ILE A 212 6.96 26.99 -0.37
C ILE A 212 5.61 26.27 -0.39
N ILE A 213 4.68 26.66 0.49
CA ILE A 213 3.33 26.07 0.56
C ILE A 213 2.57 26.30 -0.74
N LYS A 214 2.71 27.48 -1.36
CA LYS A 214 2.10 27.74 -2.66
C LYS A 214 2.64 26.79 -3.73
N LYS A 215 3.95 26.66 -3.89
CA LYS A 215 4.58 25.81 -4.92
C LYS A 215 4.34 24.32 -4.66
N LEU A 216 4.55 23.87 -3.43
CA LEU A 216 4.49 22.46 -3.05
C LEU A 216 3.06 21.92 -2.95
N ILE A 217 2.09 22.79 -2.60
CA ILE A 217 0.70 22.38 -2.35
C ILE A 217 -0.28 23.01 -3.35
N THR A 218 -0.36 24.33 -3.38
CA THR A 218 -1.45 25.03 -4.09
C THR A 218 -1.32 24.97 -5.61
N ASP A 219 -0.10 25.10 -6.11
CA ASP A 219 0.22 25.19 -7.54
C ASP A 219 0.68 23.83 -8.12
N LEU A 220 0.89 22.82 -7.26
CA LEU A 220 1.30 21.48 -7.69
C LEU A 220 0.21 20.86 -8.57
N LYS A 221 0.54 20.63 -9.84
CA LYS A 221 -0.36 20.00 -10.81
C LYS A 221 -0.26 18.47 -10.69
N PRO A 222 -1.38 17.73 -10.77
CA PRO A 222 -1.36 16.27 -10.70
C PRO A 222 -0.43 15.64 -11.75
N LYS A 223 -0.46 16.14 -12.99
CA LYS A 223 0.47 15.69 -14.06
C LYS A 223 1.94 15.84 -13.72
N VAL A 224 2.32 16.88 -12.96
CA VAL A 224 3.70 17.07 -12.49
C VAL A 224 3.99 16.06 -11.38
N ALA A 225 3.06 15.91 -10.42
CA ALA A 225 3.22 15.01 -9.28
C ALA A 225 3.43 13.54 -9.68
N VAL A 226 2.81 13.07 -10.77
CA VAL A 226 3.00 11.70 -11.29
C VAL A 226 4.44 11.42 -11.76
N ALA A 227 5.16 12.46 -12.19
CA ALA A 227 6.57 12.34 -12.59
C ALA A 227 7.55 12.37 -11.40
N LEU A 228 7.05 12.60 -10.18
CA LEU A 228 7.84 12.67 -8.96
C LEU A 228 7.79 11.36 -8.19
N LEU A 229 8.67 11.21 -7.20
CA LEU A 229 8.54 10.16 -6.19
C LEU A 229 7.13 10.22 -5.57
N PRO A 230 6.37 9.11 -5.52
CA PRO A 230 5.05 9.10 -4.90
C PRO A 230 5.08 9.56 -3.44
N GLY A 231 4.26 10.55 -3.10
CA GLY A 231 4.26 11.15 -1.77
C GLY A 231 5.42 12.13 -1.51
N LEU A 232 6.19 12.53 -2.52
CA LEU A 232 7.31 13.49 -2.36
C LEU A 232 6.95 14.75 -1.57
N PRO A 233 5.80 15.43 -1.84
CA PRO A 233 5.38 16.56 -1.01
C PRO A 233 5.30 16.23 0.49
N ALA A 234 4.77 15.06 0.85
CA ALA A 234 4.70 14.63 2.24
C ALA A 234 6.08 14.38 2.87
N TYR A 235 7.04 13.84 2.12
CA TYR A 235 8.42 13.69 2.61
C TYR A 235 9.11 15.03 2.80
N ILE A 236 9.00 15.95 1.84
CA ILE A 236 9.58 17.31 1.96
C ILE A 236 9.00 18.01 3.20
N LEU A 237 7.67 17.98 3.37
CA LEU A 237 7.01 18.56 4.55
C LEU A 237 7.49 17.93 5.86
N PHE A 238 7.63 16.61 5.90
CA PHE A 238 8.15 15.92 7.07
C PHE A 238 9.61 16.29 7.37
N MET A 239 10.46 16.38 6.36
CA MET A 239 11.86 16.78 6.51
C MET A 239 11.99 18.24 6.99
N MET A 240 11.05 19.12 6.65
CA MET A 240 10.95 20.47 7.20
C MET A 240 10.55 20.45 8.68
N LEU A 241 9.55 19.63 9.05
CA LEU A 241 9.14 19.46 10.45
C LEU A 241 10.29 18.90 11.31
N ARG A 242 11.03 17.93 10.76
CA ARG A 242 12.19 17.33 11.44
C ARG A 242 13.31 18.35 11.69
N HIS A 243 13.52 19.30 10.77
CA HIS A 243 14.45 20.40 11.03
C HIS A 243 14.00 21.26 12.22
N MET A 244 12.71 21.59 12.31
CA MET A 244 12.18 22.41 13.41
C MET A 244 12.28 21.71 14.75
N ASP A 245 12.01 20.40 14.77
CA ASP A 245 12.26 19.55 15.94
C ASP A 245 13.75 19.55 16.31
N HIS A 246 14.65 19.51 15.34
CA HIS A 246 16.09 19.53 15.61
C HIS A 246 16.59 20.84 16.24
N VAL A 247 15.98 21.98 15.88
CA VAL A 247 16.38 23.31 16.37
C VAL A 247 15.46 23.87 17.47
N ASP A 248 14.52 23.05 17.95
CA ASP A 248 13.54 23.43 19.00
C ASP A 248 12.69 24.67 18.65
N ASP A 249 12.18 24.74 17.41
CA ASP A 249 11.31 25.84 16.94
C ASP A 249 9.83 25.42 16.86
N GLU A 250 9.20 25.29 18.04
CA GLU A 250 7.80 24.89 18.18
C GLU A 250 6.80 25.87 17.50
N PRO A 251 6.95 27.20 17.59
CA PRO A 251 6.03 28.14 16.94
C PRO A 251 6.03 27.99 15.41
N LYS A 252 7.21 27.82 14.79
CA LYS A 252 7.33 27.60 13.35
C LYS A 252 6.76 26.25 12.91
N MET A 253 6.85 25.23 13.77
CA MET A 253 6.19 23.93 13.54
C MET A 253 4.66 24.06 13.52
N HIS A 254 4.08 24.72 14.53
CA HIS A 254 2.65 25.00 14.58
C HIS A 254 2.17 25.78 13.34
N GLN A 255 2.95 26.79 12.94
CA GLN A 255 2.66 27.59 11.76
C GLN A 255 2.67 26.75 10.47
N LEU A 256 3.70 25.93 10.26
CA LEU A 256 3.80 25.06 9.09
C LEU A 256 2.62 24.09 9.01
N MET A 257 2.29 23.41 10.11
CA MET A 257 1.17 22.46 10.15
C MET A 257 -0.17 23.13 9.82
N LYS A 258 -0.39 24.35 10.32
CA LYS A 258 -1.56 25.17 9.97
C LYS A 258 -1.56 25.56 8.50
N ALA A 259 -0.40 25.93 7.93
CA ALA A 259 -0.26 26.30 6.54
C ALA A 259 -0.51 25.12 5.60
N VAL A 260 0.03 23.93 5.90
CA VAL A 260 -0.22 22.68 5.17
C VAL A 260 -1.72 22.36 5.15
N ARG A 261 -2.36 22.32 6.33
CA ARG A 261 -3.80 22.06 6.45
C ARG A 261 -4.63 23.03 5.61
N THR A 262 -4.29 24.32 5.68
CA THR A 262 -5.02 25.38 4.97
C THR A 262 -4.80 25.29 3.46
N GLY A 263 -3.57 25.04 3.03
CA GLY A 263 -3.19 24.88 1.62
C GLY A 263 -3.93 23.71 0.97
N VAL A 264 -3.95 22.55 1.62
CA VAL A 264 -4.63 21.35 1.10
C VAL A 264 -6.14 21.58 1.03
N LYS A 265 -6.77 22.07 2.10
CA LYS A 265 -8.21 22.38 2.10
C LYS A 265 -8.59 23.39 1.02
N LYS A 266 -7.79 24.45 0.83
CA LYS A 266 -8.02 25.47 -0.21
C LYS A 266 -7.88 24.90 -1.61
N THR A 267 -6.89 24.04 -1.83
CA THR A 267 -6.65 23.38 -3.13
C THR A 267 -7.81 22.49 -3.51
N LEU A 268 -8.26 21.63 -2.60
CA LEU A 268 -9.38 20.72 -2.85
C LEU A 268 -10.72 21.43 -3.01
N LYS A 269 -10.99 22.48 -2.21
CA LYS A 269 -12.21 23.31 -2.39
C LYS A 269 -12.25 24.00 -3.76
N LYS A 270 -11.11 24.41 -4.32
CA LYS A 270 -11.02 25.00 -5.66
C LYS A 270 -11.09 23.98 -6.79
N ARG A 271 -10.92 22.70 -6.49
CA ARG A 271 -10.83 21.58 -7.44
C ARG A 271 -11.79 20.46 -7.06
N ILE A 272 -12.99 20.82 -6.60
CA ILE A 272 -13.96 19.90 -6.00
C ILE A 272 -14.38 18.76 -6.94
N ASP A 273 -14.32 18.99 -8.25
CA ASP A 273 -14.73 18.01 -9.28
C ASP A 273 -13.58 17.14 -9.80
N SER A 274 -12.33 17.35 -9.36
CA SER A 274 -11.16 16.58 -9.85
C SER A 274 -10.84 15.40 -8.95
N ILE A 275 -10.94 14.21 -9.52
CA ILE A 275 -10.52 12.96 -8.86
C ILE A 275 -9.01 12.97 -8.63
N GLU A 276 -8.24 13.48 -9.59
CA GLU A 276 -6.78 13.49 -9.53
C GLU A 276 -6.25 14.30 -8.35
N TYR A 277 -6.80 15.50 -8.13
CA TYR A 277 -6.42 16.33 -6.98
C TYR A 277 -6.82 15.68 -5.65
N ASN A 278 -8.01 15.07 -5.56
CA ASN A 278 -8.45 14.37 -4.35
C ASN A 278 -7.58 13.14 -4.05
N ALA A 279 -7.28 12.31 -5.06
CA ALA A 279 -6.42 11.14 -4.93
C ALA A 279 -4.98 11.53 -4.54
N LEU A 280 -4.41 12.54 -5.21
CA LEU A 280 -3.07 13.06 -4.91
C LEU A 280 -2.95 13.52 -3.45
N TRP A 281 -3.90 14.35 -2.99
CA TRP A 281 -3.84 14.89 -1.63
C TRP A 281 -4.24 13.87 -0.57
N LEU A 282 -5.14 12.93 -0.87
CA LEU A 282 -5.41 11.80 0.03
C LEU A 282 -4.13 10.98 0.27
N ALA A 283 -3.43 10.60 -0.79
CA ALA A 283 -2.17 9.85 -0.69
C ALA A 283 -1.09 10.63 0.06
N ASN A 284 -0.90 11.93 -0.23
CA ASN A 284 0.10 12.75 0.45
C ASN A 284 -0.23 13.00 1.93
N MET A 285 -1.48 13.26 2.28
CA MET A 285 -1.86 13.45 3.69
C MET A 285 -1.68 12.17 4.51
N LEU A 286 -2.02 11.02 3.94
CA LEU A 286 -1.78 9.72 4.57
C LEU A 286 -0.29 9.40 4.67
N ARG A 287 0.51 9.71 3.63
CA ARG A 287 1.96 9.57 3.69
C ARG A 287 2.57 10.47 4.77
N LEU A 288 2.11 11.71 4.92
CA LEU A 288 2.58 12.62 5.98
C LEU A 288 2.22 12.08 7.36
N LEU A 289 0.99 11.60 7.55
CA LEU A 289 0.55 10.94 8.77
C LEU A 289 1.41 9.70 9.09
N ASN A 290 1.70 8.88 8.08
CA ASN A 290 2.55 7.69 8.25
C ASN A 290 3.99 8.08 8.55
N ASN A 291 4.54 9.15 7.97
CA ASN A 291 5.86 9.65 8.32
C ASN A 291 5.89 10.15 9.79
N LEU A 292 4.87 10.90 10.23
CA LEU A 292 4.75 11.31 11.64
C LEU A 292 4.64 10.13 12.61
N ARG A 293 4.05 9.00 12.19
CA ARG A 293 4.03 7.75 12.98
C ARG A 293 5.40 7.05 12.94
N GLN A 294 5.94 6.81 11.75
CA GLN A 294 7.18 6.06 11.54
C GLN A 294 8.39 6.67 12.24
N TYR A 295 8.43 8.00 12.29
CA TYR A 295 9.53 8.77 12.87
C TYR A 295 9.14 9.44 14.20
N SER A 296 8.06 9.02 14.88
CA SER A 296 7.70 9.60 16.18
C SER A 296 8.66 9.24 17.32
N GLY A 297 9.43 8.17 17.17
CA GLY A 297 10.19 7.56 18.26
C GLY A 297 9.42 6.46 19.01
N ASP A 298 8.13 6.26 18.72
CA ASP A 298 7.35 5.19 19.35
C ASP A 298 7.79 3.81 18.84
N ALA A 299 8.12 2.90 19.77
CA ALA A 299 8.59 1.55 19.44
C ALA A 299 7.61 0.76 18.54
N VAL A 300 6.31 1.02 18.64
CA VAL A 300 5.27 0.36 17.84
C VAL A 300 5.43 0.66 16.33
N TYR A 301 5.94 1.84 15.97
CA TYR A 301 6.12 2.24 14.58
C TYR A 301 7.54 2.00 14.05
N GLN A 302 8.49 1.66 14.93
CA GLN A 302 9.90 1.42 14.57
C GLN A 302 10.20 -0.03 14.16
N ALA A 303 9.26 -0.95 14.33
CA ALA A 303 9.47 -2.39 14.10
C ALA A 303 9.97 -2.74 12.68
N THR A 304 9.71 -1.90 11.69
CA THR A 304 10.12 -2.10 10.29
C THR A 304 11.18 -1.09 9.82
N ASN A 305 11.64 -0.22 10.70
CA ASN A 305 12.64 0.80 10.37
C ASN A 305 14.04 0.20 10.32
N THR A 306 14.86 0.74 9.41
CA THR A 306 16.31 0.55 9.45
C THR A 306 16.95 1.32 10.61
N PRO A 307 18.17 0.95 11.05
CA PRO A 307 18.89 1.72 12.07
C PRO A 307 19.03 3.21 11.71
N ARG A 308 19.29 3.51 10.43
CA ARG A 308 19.38 4.91 9.95
C ARG A 308 18.04 5.64 10.06
N GLN A 309 16.92 5.00 9.75
CA GLN A 309 15.58 5.60 9.92
C GLN A 309 15.27 5.86 11.40
N ASN A 310 15.67 4.98 12.32
CA ASN A 310 15.49 5.21 13.75
C ASN A 310 16.32 6.39 14.26
N GLN A 311 17.52 6.62 13.72
CA GLN A 311 18.33 7.82 14.03
C GLN A 311 17.67 9.13 13.56
N GLN A 312 16.71 9.04 12.62
CA GLN A 312 15.96 10.15 12.05
C GLN A 312 14.63 10.43 12.74
N CYS A 313 14.28 9.72 13.83
CA CYS A 313 13.10 10.04 14.62
C CYS A 313 13.17 11.47 15.21
N LEU A 314 11.99 12.04 15.42
CA LEU A 314 11.80 13.27 16.20
C LEU A 314 12.28 13.05 17.63
N ARG A 315 12.81 14.10 18.26
CA ARG A 315 13.46 14.02 19.56
C ARG A 315 12.87 14.97 20.60
N ILE A 316 12.30 16.08 20.17
CA ILE A 316 11.86 17.15 21.06
C ILE A 316 10.33 17.18 21.16
N PHE A 317 9.64 17.22 20.01
CA PHE A 317 8.19 17.43 19.97
C PHE A 317 7.40 16.13 19.91
N ASP A 318 6.38 16.00 20.76
CA ASP A 318 5.30 15.04 20.57
C ASP A 318 4.25 15.60 19.62
N LEU A 319 4.17 15.03 18.41
CA LEU A 319 3.22 15.45 17.38
C LEU A 319 1.92 14.60 17.37
N SER A 320 1.56 13.97 18.48
CA SER A 320 0.38 13.12 18.60
C SER A 320 -0.93 13.81 18.22
N GLU A 321 -1.17 15.03 18.70
CA GLU A 321 -2.38 15.79 18.36
C GLU A 321 -2.45 16.11 16.86
N TYR A 322 -1.29 16.40 16.25
CA TYR A 322 -1.19 16.62 14.82
C TYR A 322 -1.49 15.37 14.01
N ARG A 323 -1.11 14.18 14.47
CA ARG A 323 -1.50 12.91 13.84
C ARG A 323 -3.02 12.79 13.76
N GLN A 324 -3.76 13.17 14.81
CA GLN A 324 -5.22 13.18 14.79
C GLN A 324 -5.76 14.20 13.79
N VAL A 325 -5.23 15.43 13.78
CA VAL A 325 -5.64 16.47 12.82
C VAL A 325 -5.42 16.02 11.37
N LEU A 326 -4.30 15.36 11.07
CA LEU A 326 -4.04 14.82 9.73
C LEU A 326 -5.00 13.67 9.38
N SER A 327 -5.31 12.80 10.35
CA SER A 327 -6.30 11.73 10.18
C SER A 327 -7.68 12.30 9.84
N ASP A 328 -8.15 13.31 10.58
CA ASP A 328 -9.45 13.96 10.33
C ASP A 328 -9.51 14.62 8.96
N ILE A 329 -8.40 15.23 8.52
CA ILE A 329 -8.28 15.77 7.16
C ILE A 329 -8.36 14.64 6.14
N ALA A 330 -7.66 13.53 6.34
CA ALA A 330 -7.72 12.38 5.43
C ALA A 330 -9.13 11.78 5.35
N VAL A 331 -9.85 11.67 6.47
CA VAL A 331 -11.27 11.27 6.47
C VAL A 331 -12.11 12.25 5.66
N TRP A 332 -11.93 13.55 5.85
CA TRP A 332 -12.66 14.58 5.09
C TRP A 332 -12.38 14.50 3.58
N ILE A 333 -11.13 14.27 3.17
CA ILE A 333 -10.78 14.09 1.75
C ILE A 333 -11.39 12.80 1.21
N TYR A 334 -11.30 11.70 1.94
CA TYR A 334 -11.90 10.42 1.57
C TYR A 334 -13.41 10.56 1.35
N GLN A 335 -14.13 11.15 2.31
CA GLN A 335 -15.57 11.39 2.18
C GLN A 335 -15.87 12.29 0.98
N GLY A 336 -15.13 13.38 0.79
CA GLY A 336 -15.30 14.26 -0.37
C GLY A 336 -15.11 13.53 -1.71
N LEU A 337 -14.10 12.65 -1.78
CA LEU A 337 -13.85 11.80 -2.95
C LEU A 337 -14.99 10.81 -3.20
N ILE A 338 -15.51 10.14 -2.17
CA ILE A 338 -16.66 9.23 -2.30
C ILE A 338 -17.87 9.96 -2.88
N HIS A 339 -18.26 11.10 -2.30
CA HIS A 339 -19.41 11.88 -2.80
C HIS A 339 -19.21 12.34 -4.25
N LEU A 340 -17.99 12.75 -4.62
CA LEU A 340 -17.67 13.11 -6.00
C LEU A 340 -17.88 11.93 -6.95
N LEU A 341 -17.36 10.76 -6.59
CA LEU A 341 -17.46 9.54 -7.40
C LEU A 341 -18.90 9.06 -7.52
N GLU A 342 -19.65 8.98 -6.41
CA GLU A 342 -21.06 8.59 -6.40
C GLU A 342 -21.88 9.50 -7.33
N ARG A 343 -21.69 10.82 -7.24
CA ARG A 343 -22.37 11.79 -8.13
C ARG A 343 -22.03 11.59 -9.61
N GLN A 344 -20.79 11.21 -9.94
CA GLN A 344 -20.39 10.93 -11.32
C GLN A 344 -21.00 9.62 -11.85
N LEU A 345 -21.09 8.60 -10.99
CA LEU A 345 -21.64 7.30 -11.32
C LEU A 345 -23.18 7.32 -11.39
N GLU A 346 -23.86 8.13 -10.57
CA GLU A 346 -25.33 8.16 -10.44
C GLU A 346 -26.05 8.18 -11.79
N ARG A 347 -25.67 9.13 -12.66
CA ARG A 347 -26.26 9.31 -14.00
C ARG A 347 -26.04 8.12 -14.96
N LEU A 348 -25.11 7.23 -14.63
CA LEU A 348 -24.75 6.07 -15.45
C LEU A 348 -25.42 4.80 -14.97
N ILE A 349 -25.80 4.71 -13.69
CA ILE A 349 -26.31 3.47 -13.08
C ILE A 349 -27.60 2.99 -13.77
N VAL A 350 -28.61 3.84 -13.89
CA VAL A 350 -29.91 3.43 -14.46
C VAL A 350 -29.78 3.05 -15.94
N PRO A 351 -29.15 3.86 -16.81
CA PRO A 351 -28.92 3.47 -18.20
C PRO A 351 -28.10 2.19 -18.35
N ALA A 352 -27.08 2.00 -17.51
CA ALA A 352 -26.17 0.86 -17.61
C ALA A 352 -26.76 -0.45 -17.06
N ILE A 353 -27.45 -0.39 -15.92
CA ILE A 353 -27.87 -1.58 -15.18
C ILE A 353 -29.31 -1.97 -15.51
N LEU A 354 -30.22 -0.98 -15.58
CA LEU A 354 -31.67 -1.24 -15.63
C LEU A 354 -32.28 -1.11 -17.03
N GLU A 355 -31.74 -0.22 -17.86
CA GLU A 355 -32.37 0.12 -19.15
C GLU A 355 -31.65 -0.49 -20.35
N HIS A 356 -30.36 -0.82 -20.26
CA HIS A 356 -29.60 -1.36 -21.38
C HIS A 356 -30.01 -2.77 -21.78
N GLU A 357 -30.50 -2.92 -23.01
CA GLU A 357 -30.93 -4.18 -23.63
C GLU A 357 -29.93 -4.59 -24.73
N GLU A 358 -29.07 -5.56 -24.45
CA GLU A 358 -28.17 -6.18 -25.46
C GLU A 358 -28.73 -7.51 -25.99
N ILE A 359 -29.54 -8.19 -25.18
CA ILE A 359 -30.12 -9.50 -25.52
C ILE A 359 -31.28 -9.28 -26.50
N SER A 360 -31.04 -9.57 -27.77
CA SER A 360 -32.04 -9.47 -28.84
C SER A 360 -33.19 -10.45 -28.61
N GLY A 361 -34.43 -9.99 -28.74
CA GLY A 361 -35.64 -10.83 -28.64
C GLY A 361 -36.33 -10.86 -27.27
N LEU A 362 -35.85 -10.11 -26.27
CA LEU A 362 -36.52 -9.99 -24.95
C LEU A 362 -37.67 -8.97 -24.90
N SER A 363 -37.73 -8.08 -25.89
CA SER A 363 -38.79 -7.07 -26.01
C SER A 363 -39.74 -7.49 -27.13
N GLY A 364 -41.05 -7.53 -26.85
CA GLY A 364 -42.10 -7.88 -27.82
C GLY A 364 -42.11 -6.96 -29.07
N PRO A 365 -43.06 -7.13 -30.01
CA PRO A 365 -43.04 -6.55 -31.38
C PRO A 365 -42.99 -5.00 -31.52
N GLY A 366 -42.76 -4.25 -30.43
CA GLY A 366 -42.57 -2.79 -30.40
C GLY A 366 -41.32 -2.32 -29.63
N GLY A 367 -40.37 -3.20 -29.32
CA GLY A 367 -39.12 -2.83 -28.65
C GLY A 367 -38.30 -1.82 -29.47
N ARG A 368 -37.97 -0.67 -28.86
CA ARG A 368 -37.15 0.39 -29.48
C ARG A 368 -35.86 -0.20 -30.08
N ALA A 369 -35.53 0.25 -31.29
CA ALA A 369 -34.31 -0.11 -32.01
C ALA A 369 -33.07 0.01 -31.10
N ALA A 370 -32.17 -0.97 -31.21
CA ALA A 370 -30.88 -0.96 -30.54
C ALA A 370 -30.19 0.42 -30.74
N PRO A 371 -29.62 1.02 -29.67
CA PRO A 371 -28.94 2.29 -29.78
C PRO A 371 -27.80 2.18 -30.83
N PRO A 372 -27.54 3.24 -31.60
CA PRO A 372 -26.57 3.19 -32.69
C PRO A 372 -25.18 2.79 -32.18
N PRO A 373 -24.44 1.93 -32.92
CA PRO A 373 -23.10 1.53 -32.54
C PRO A 373 -22.16 2.73 -32.71
N GLY A 374 -21.70 3.31 -31.61
CA GLY A 374 -20.74 4.43 -31.67
C GLY A 374 -20.62 5.31 -30.43
N ALA A 375 -21.58 5.28 -29.50
CA ALA A 375 -21.42 5.86 -28.17
C ALA A 375 -21.47 4.72 -27.16
N GLY A 376 -20.47 4.59 -26.29
CA GLY A 376 -20.46 3.54 -25.25
C GLY A 376 -21.74 3.59 -24.41
N ALA A 377 -22.72 2.77 -24.77
CA ALA A 377 -24.02 2.64 -24.13
C ALA A 377 -24.03 1.36 -23.30
N GLY A 378 -24.74 1.37 -22.17
CA GLY A 378 -24.82 0.21 -21.28
C GLY A 378 -23.67 0.07 -20.27
N PRO A 379 -23.43 -1.14 -19.74
CA PRO A 379 -22.41 -1.43 -18.72
C PRO A 379 -21.00 -0.99 -19.11
N ALA A 380 -20.69 -0.92 -20.41
CA ALA A 380 -19.37 -0.53 -20.91
C ALA A 380 -18.94 0.87 -20.45
N ARG A 381 -19.84 1.86 -20.44
CA ARG A 381 -19.50 3.21 -19.97
C ARG A 381 -19.24 3.24 -18.47
N LEU A 382 -20.07 2.56 -17.70
CA LEU A 382 -19.90 2.46 -16.25
C LEU A 382 -18.57 1.77 -15.91
N LYS A 383 -18.23 0.67 -16.60
CA LYS A 383 -16.91 0.02 -16.48
C LYS A 383 -15.75 0.94 -16.85
N HIS A 384 -15.91 1.75 -17.90
CA HIS A 384 -14.87 2.70 -18.30
C HIS A 384 -14.60 3.74 -17.20
N GLU A 385 -15.65 4.32 -16.60
CA GLU A 385 -15.46 5.25 -15.48
C GLU A 385 -14.86 4.56 -14.25
N LEU A 386 -15.29 3.34 -13.92
CA LEU A 386 -14.69 2.55 -12.83
C LEU A 386 -13.19 2.26 -13.07
N SER A 387 -12.82 1.94 -14.32
CA SER A 387 -11.43 1.73 -14.72
C SER A 387 -10.62 3.01 -14.63
N ALA A 388 -11.18 4.14 -15.09
CA ALA A 388 -10.54 5.43 -14.94
C ALA A 388 -10.29 5.77 -13.46
N VAL A 389 -11.27 5.53 -12.58
CA VAL A 389 -11.09 5.74 -11.13
C VAL A 389 -9.99 4.84 -10.58
N HIS A 390 -9.98 3.55 -10.96
CA HIS A 390 -8.92 2.62 -10.56
C HIS A 390 -7.54 3.13 -10.96
N ASP A 391 -7.39 3.55 -12.22
CA ASP A 391 -6.13 4.04 -12.77
C ASP A 391 -5.66 5.33 -12.08
N HIS A 392 -6.57 6.25 -11.78
CA HIS A 392 -6.23 7.45 -11.00
C HIS A 392 -5.74 7.09 -9.60
N LEU A 393 -6.45 6.23 -8.86
CA LEU A 393 -6.05 5.82 -7.52
C LEU A 393 -4.70 5.10 -7.51
N HIS A 394 -4.44 4.27 -8.52
CA HIS A 394 -3.15 3.58 -8.69
C HIS A 394 -2.03 4.58 -9.02
N THR A 395 -2.27 5.47 -9.99
CA THR A 395 -1.31 6.47 -10.46
C THR A 395 -0.83 7.40 -9.35
N TYR A 396 -1.73 7.82 -8.45
CA TYR A 396 -1.39 8.67 -7.30
C TYR A 396 -0.95 7.88 -6.06
N ALA A 397 -0.71 6.57 -6.19
CA ALA A 397 -0.26 5.68 -5.12
C ALA A 397 -1.13 5.73 -3.85
N VAL A 398 -2.45 5.77 -4.01
CA VAL A 398 -3.39 5.61 -2.88
C VAL A 398 -3.25 4.19 -2.34
N ASP A 399 -3.04 4.03 -1.04
CA ASP A 399 -2.77 2.72 -0.42
C ASP A 399 -3.83 1.65 -0.77
N GLN A 400 -3.37 0.42 -1.04
CA GLN A 400 -4.21 -0.70 -1.48
C GLN A 400 -5.44 -0.95 -0.61
N PRO A 401 -5.35 -1.04 0.74
CA PRO A 401 -6.52 -1.25 1.58
C PRO A 401 -7.60 -0.17 1.36
N LEU A 402 -7.18 1.08 1.15
CA LEU A 402 -8.08 2.19 0.90
C LEU A 402 -8.74 2.10 -0.47
N ARG A 403 -8.01 1.64 -1.51
CA ARG A 403 -8.60 1.38 -2.84
C ARG A 403 -9.72 0.34 -2.75
N VAL A 404 -9.52 -0.75 -1.98
CA VAL A 404 -10.56 -1.76 -1.73
C VAL A 404 -11.78 -1.14 -1.04
N THR A 405 -11.58 -0.33 0.01
CA THR A 405 -12.68 0.35 0.70
C THR A 405 -13.45 1.30 -0.23
N ILE A 406 -12.75 2.06 -1.08
CA ILE A 406 -13.38 2.94 -2.08
C ILE A 406 -14.25 2.11 -3.04
N PHE A 407 -13.73 1.04 -3.63
CA PHE A 407 -14.52 0.22 -4.56
C PHE A 407 -15.70 -0.47 -3.86
N LYS A 408 -15.52 -0.97 -2.63
CA LYS A 408 -16.62 -1.51 -1.82
C LYS A 408 -17.75 -0.48 -1.65
N GLN A 409 -17.41 0.78 -1.37
CA GLN A 409 -18.36 1.87 -1.26
C GLN A 409 -19.08 2.15 -2.59
N LEU A 410 -18.34 2.25 -3.70
CA LEU A 410 -18.93 2.51 -5.02
C LEU A 410 -19.89 1.40 -5.46
N PHE A 411 -19.52 0.12 -5.28
CA PHE A 411 -20.39 -1.00 -5.63
C PHE A 411 -21.60 -1.11 -4.71
N TYR A 412 -21.47 -0.73 -3.44
CA TYR A 412 -22.61 -0.60 -2.55
C TYR A 412 -23.59 0.46 -3.05
N TYR A 413 -23.08 1.65 -3.43
CA TYR A 413 -23.90 2.73 -3.98
C TYR A 413 -24.61 2.29 -5.27
N ILE A 414 -23.90 1.62 -6.19
CA ILE A 414 -24.48 1.05 -7.42
C ILE A 414 -25.62 0.07 -7.09
N CYS A 415 -25.41 -0.83 -6.12
CA CYS A 415 -26.42 -1.79 -5.68
C CYS A 415 -27.64 -1.08 -5.07
N ALA A 416 -27.42 -0.21 -4.10
CA ALA A 416 -28.48 0.51 -3.38
C ALA A 416 -29.33 1.34 -4.34
N TYR A 417 -28.69 2.11 -5.23
CA TYR A 417 -29.38 2.93 -6.21
C TYR A 417 -30.19 2.08 -7.19
N SER A 418 -29.59 1.01 -7.74
CA SER A 418 -30.28 0.11 -8.68
C SER A 418 -31.47 -0.59 -8.04
N LEU A 419 -31.31 -1.09 -6.82
CA LEU A 419 -32.39 -1.77 -6.09
C LEU A 419 -33.51 -0.80 -5.73
N ASN A 420 -33.19 0.41 -5.29
CA ASN A 420 -34.20 1.43 -4.99
C ASN A 420 -35.03 1.77 -6.23
N GLN A 421 -34.40 1.93 -7.40
CA GLN A 421 -35.11 2.18 -8.65
C GLN A 421 -36.01 0.98 -9.04
N LEU A 422 -35.52 -0.25 -8.91
CA LEU A 422 -36.32 -1.46 -9.13
C LEU A 422 -37.53 -1.55 -8.17
N LEU A 423 -37.34 -1.15 -6.90
CA LEU A 423 -38.39 -1.14 -5.87
C LEU A 423 -39.46 -0.04 -6.08
N LEU A 424 -39.19 0.93 -6.96
CA LEU A 424 -40.07 2.07 -7.25
C LEU A 424 -40.73 2.00 -8.64
N ARG A 425 -40.23 1.15 -9.55
CA ARG A 425 -40.63 1.10 -10.96
C ARG A 425 -41.22 -0.26 -11.34
N LYS A 426 -42.52 -0.28 -11.63
CA LYS A 426 -43.24 -1.50 -12.02
C LYS A 426 -42.79 -2.07 -13.36
N ASP A 427 -42.37 -1.21 -14.29
CA ASP A 427 -41.85 -1.56 -15.62
C ASP A 427 -40.54 -2.37 -15.58
N LEU A 428 -39.85 -2.38 -14.44
CA LEU A 428 -38.62 -3.16 -14.24
C LEU A 428 -38.86 -4.55 -13.61
N CYS A 429 -40.10 -4.84 -13.21
CA CYS A 429 -40.45 -6.05 -12.46
C CYS A 429 -41.10 -7.11 -13.36
N CYS A 430 -40.35 -7.66 -14.30
CA CYS A 430 -40.76 -8.81 -15.11
C CYS A 430 -39.60 -9.78 -15.33
N TRP A 431 -39.89 -10.99 -15.84
CA TRP A 431 -38.85 -12.00 -16.06
C TRP A 431 -37.73 -11.52 -16.99
N ALA A 432 -38.08 -10.90 -18.13
CA ALA A 432 -37.14 -10.41 -19.12
C ALA A 432 -36.18 -9.35 -18.54
N LYS A 433 -36.70 -8.41 -17.75
CA LYS A 433 -35.89 -7.42 -17.03
C LYS A 433 -34.98 -8.07 -16.00
N GLY A 434 -35.45 -9.09 -15.29
CA GLY A 434 -34.59 -9.88 -14.39
C GLY A 434 -33.39 -10.49 -15.11
N LEU A 435 -33.59 -11.10 -16.27
CA LEU A 435 -32.50 -11.67 -17.07
C LEU A 435 -31.53 -10.59 -17.59
N GLN A 436 -32.07 -9.49 -18.12
CA GLN A 436 -31.31 -8.34 -18.63
C GLN A 436 -30.43 -7.73 -17.53
N ILE A 437 -31.01 -7.40 -16.37
CA ILE A 437 -30.28 -6.76 -15.27
C ILE A 437 -29.21 -7.70 -14.72
N ARG A 438 -29.50 -9.01 -14.60
CA ARG A 438 -28.50 -10.02 -14.19
C ARG A 438 -27.32 -10.05 -15.15
N TYR A 439 -27.58 -10.01 -16.47
CA TYR A 439 -26.52 -9.94 -17.47
C TYR A 439 -25.68 -8.66 -17.30
N ASN A 440 -26.32 -7.50 -17.13
CA ASN A 440 -25.64 -6.22 -16.91
C ASN A 440 -24.78 -6.22 -15.62
N ILE A 441 -25.26 -6.82 -14.52
CA ILE A 441 -24.50 -6.98 -13.27
C ILE A 441 -23.28 -7.89 -13.48
N SER A 442 -23.38 -8.94 -14.29
CA SER A 442 -22.25 -9.86 -14.53
C SER A 442 -21.02 -9.18 -15.14
N HIS A 443 -21.24 -8.11 -15.92
CA HIS A 443 -20.16 -7.25 -16.44
C HIS A 443 -19.39 -6.53 -15.32
N LEU A 444 -20.10 -6.08 -14.28
CA LEU A 444 -19.50 -5.46 -13.10
C LEU A 444 -18.79 -6.48 -12.22
N GLU A 445 -19.38 -7.65 -12.00
CA GLU A 445 -18.73 -8.74 -11.25
C GLU A 445 -17.43 -9.20 -11.93
N THR A 446 -17.44 -9.28 -13.26
CA THR A 446 -16.25 -9.60 -14.06
C THR A 446 -15.21 -8.50 -13.91
N TRP A 447 -15.61 -7.23 -14.00
CA TRP A 447 -14.71 -6.10 -13.78
C TRP A 447 -14.04 -6.15 -12.41
N ILE A 448 -14.80 -6.45 -11.34
CA ILE A 448 -14.29 -6.61 -9.98
C ILE A 448 -13.22 -7.71 -9.93
N LYS A 449 -13.50 -8.88 -10.50
CA LYS A 449 -12.58 -10.03 -10.51
C LYS A 449 -11.31 -9.74 -11.29
N GLU A 450 -11.40 -9.00 -12.40
CA GLU A 450 -10.25 -8.65 -13.24
C GLU A 450 -9.36 -7.58 -12.60
N HIS A 451 -9.95 -6.51 -12.06
CA HIS A 451 -9.21 -5.32 -11.64
C HIS A 451 -8.79 -5.36 -10.16
N LEU A 452 -9.55 -6.06 -9.31
CA LEU A 452 -9.26 -6.15 -7.88
C LEU A 452 -8.59 -7.49 -7.48
N ALA A 453 -8.34 -8.38 -8.44
CA ALA A 453 -7.69 -9.68 -8.21
C ALA A 453 -6.33 -9.54 -7.48
N GLU A 454 -5.56 -8.50 -7.81
CA GLU A 454 -4.26 -8.25 -7.17
C GLU A 454 -4.37 -7.87 -5.68
N TYR A 455 -5.57 -7.55 -5.19
CA TYR A 455 -5.80 -7.22 -3.78
C TYR A 455 -6.10 -8.44 -2.90
N GLY A 456 -6.21 -9.62 -3.51
CA GLY A 456 -6.46 -10.89 -2.82
C GLY A 456 -7.93 -11.28 -2.82
N GLN A 457 -8.17 -12.60 -2.80
CA GLN A 457 -9.49 -13.19 -2.96
C GLN A 457 -10.51 -12.71 -1.92
N LYS A 458 -10.08 -12.53 -0.66
CA LYS A 458 -10.94 -12.02 0.41
C LYS A 458 -11.48 -10.63 0.09
N SER A 459 -10.64 -9.72 -0.41
CA SER A 459 -11.05 -8.36 -0.77
C SER A 459 -12.01 -8.36 -1.95
N VAL A 460 -11.79 -9.23 -2.94
CA VAL A 460 -12.71 -9.42 -4.08
C VAL A 460 -14.08 -9.90 -3.61
N GLU A 461 -14.12 -10.91 -2.73
CA GLU A 461 -15.35 -11.43 -2.15
C GLU A 461 -16.10 -10.38 -1.32
N GLU A 462 -15.38 -9.58 -0.52
CA GLU A 462 -15.96 -8.48 0.25
C GLU A 462 -16.63 -7.44 -0.68
N VAL A 463 -16.01 -7.09 -1.80
CA VAL A 463 -16.60 -6.15 -2.78
C VAL A 463 -17.77 -6.80 -3.51
N LEU A 464 -17.66 -8.05 -3.96
CA LEU A 464 -18.78 -8.75 -4.61
C LEU A 464 -19.98 -8.91 -3.66
N SER A 465 -19.75 -9.09 -2.36
CA SER A 465 -20.82 -9.31 -1.40
C SER A 465 -21.82 -8.15 -1.31
N VAL A 466 -21.40 -6.91 -1.61
CA VAL A 466 -22.30 -5.74 -1.56
C VAL A 466 -23.30 -5.69 -2.72
N LEU A 467 -23.07 -6.48 -3.79
CA LEU A 467 -24.00 -6.61 -4.94
C LEU A 467 -25.08 -7.68 -4.71
N ARG A 468 -25.01 -8.44 -3.61
CA ARG A 468 -25.96 -9.53 -3.33
C ARG A 468 -27.43 -9.08 -3.28
N PRO A 469 -27.81 -7.92 -2.69
CA PRO A 469 -29.21 -7.51 -2.65
C PRO A 469 -29.85 -7.38 -4.04
N ILE A 470 -29.23 -6.62 -4.95
CA ILE A 470 -29.75 -6.48 -6.32
C ILE A 470 -29.69 -7.80 -7.10
N THR A 471 -28.66 -8.62 -6.87
CA THR A 471 -28.52 -9.94 -7.50
C THR A 471 -29.65 -10.88 -7.10
N GLN A 472 -29.99 -10.92 -5.81
CA GLN A 472 -31.11 -11.72 -5.31
C GLN A 472 -32.46 -11.16 -5.78
N ALA A 473 -32.61 -9.83 -5.88
CA ALA A 473 -33.83 -9.21 -6.39
C ALA A 473 -34.12 -9.63 -7.84
N VAL A 474 -33.10 -9.67 -8.71
CA VAL A 474 -33.27 -10.10 -10.11
C VAL A 474 -33.39 -11.62 -10.25
N GLN A 475 -32.83 -12.40 -9.32
CA GLN A 475 -33.09 -13.84 -9.22
C GLN A 475 -34.54 -14.11 -8.81
N LEU A 476 -35.10 -13.33 -7.89
CA LEU A 476 -36.51 -13.41 -7.50
C LEU A 476 -37.46 -13.10 -8.67
N LEU A 477 -37.11 -12.14 -9.53
CA LEU A 477 -37.87 -11.90 -10.77
C LEU A 477 -37.88 -13.13 -11.69
N GLN A 478 -36.78 -13.88 -11.76
CA GLN A 478 -36.63 -15.08 -12.61
C GLN A 478 -37.12 -16.38 -11.96
N ALA A 479 -37.30 -16.41 -10.65
CA ALA A 479 -37.72 -17.59 -9.91
C ALA A 479 -39.17 -17.99 -10.20
N ARG A 480 -39.47 -19.28 -10.06
CA ARG A 480 -40.85 -19.79 -10.10
C ARG A 480 -41.64 -19.25 -8.90
N LYS A 481 -42.92 -18.97 -9.13
CA LYS A 481 -43.82 -18.28 -8.18
C LYS A 481 -44.98 -19.18 -7.77
N SER A 482 -44.70 -20.45 -7.49
CA SER A 482 -45.68 -21.44 -7.05
C SER A 482 -45.58 -21.72 -5.56
N MET A 483 -46.64 -22.24 -4.94
CA MET A 483 -46.62 -22.62 -3.52
C MET A 483 -45.55 -23.67 -3.18
N GLN A 484 -45.09 -24.47 -4.15
CA GLN A 484 -44.02 -25.44 -3.96
C GLN A 484 -42.64 -24.77 -3.85
N ASP A 485 -42.49 -23.56 -4.40
CA ASP A 485 -41.23 -22.82 -4.46
C ASP A 485 -41.05 -21.83 -3.29
N VAL A 486 -41.98 -21.82 -2.33
CA VAL A 486 -41.94 -20.86 -1.21
C VAL A 486 -40.63 -21.00 -0.43
N GLN A 487 -40.23 -22.23 -0.06
CA GLN A 487 -39.03 -22.43 0.75
C GLN A 487 -37.75 -22.03 -0.01
N SER A 488 -37.61 -22.48 -1.26
CA SER A 488 -36.43 -22.15 -2.09
C SER A 488 -36.33 -20.65 -2.36
N THR A 489 -37.47 -19.95 -2.49
CA THR A 489 -37.49 -18.48 -2.63
C THR A 489 -37.02 -17.78 -1.36
N VAL A 490 -37.46 -18.25 -0.18
CA VAL A 490 -37.00 -17.72 1.11
C VAL A 490 -35.49 -17.90 1.24
N ASP A 491 -35.00 -19.13 1.06
CA ASP A 491 -33.59 -19.49 1.21
C ASP A 491 -32.69 -18.73 0.21
N MET A 492 -33.19 -18.40 -0.98
CA MET A 492 -32.46 -17.59 -1.96
C MET A 492 -32.35 -16.11 -1.55
N CYS A 493 -33.31 -15.57 -0.80
CA CYS A 493 -33.41 -14.14 -0.46
C CYS A 493 -32.88 -13.83 0.95
N ASP A 494 -31.60 -14.13 1.21
CA ASP A 494 -30.95 -13.89 2.51
C ASP A 494 -30.44 -12.44 2.72
N TYR A 495 -30.29 -11.66 1.63
CA TYR A 495 -29.76 -10.27 1.64
C TYR A 495 -30.85 -9.24 1.31
N LEU A 496 -32.12 -9.67 1.30
CA LEU A 496 -33.29 -8.81 1.11
C LEU A 496 -34.20 -8.91 2.33
N THR A 497 -34.80 -7.79 2.73
CA THR A 497 -35.80 -7.80 3.81
C THR A 497 -37.13 -8.38 3.32
N ALA A 498 -37.95 -8.87 4.24
CA ALA A 498 -39.29 -9.37 3.89
C ALA A 498 -40.13 -8.31 3.15
N MET A 499 -40.00 -7.03 3.52
CA MET A 499 -40.67 -5.93 2.86
C MET A 499 -40.23 -5.74 1.40
N GLN A 500 -38.93 -5.85 1.12
CA GLN A 500 -38.39 -5.73 -0.23
C GLN A 500 -38.86 -6.89 -1.12
N VAL A 501 -38.79 -8.13 -0.61
CA VAL A 501 -39.27 -9.32 -1.32
C VAL A 501 -40.76 -9.18 -1.65
N CYS A 502 -41.59 -8.82 -0.66
CA CYS A 502 -43.02 -8.62 -0.87
C CYS A 502 -43.28 -7.49 -1.88
N LYS A 503 -42.53 -6.39 -1.83
CA LYS A 503 -42.69 -5.27 -2.78
C LYS A 503 -42.38 -5.69 -4.21
N ILE A 504 -41.28 -6.42 -4.44
CA ILE A 504 -40.91 -6.93 -5.77
C ILE A 504 -42.00 -7.87 -6.30
N LEU A 505 -42.44 -8.83 -5.50
CA LEU A 505 -43.49 -9.77 -5.87
C LEU A 505 -44.83 -9.09 -6.19
N ASN A 506 -45.21 -8.04 -5.45
CA ASN A 506 -46.41 -7.26 -5.72
C ASN A 506 -46.32 -6.43 -7.01
N MET A 507 -45.13 -5.97 -7.38
CA MET A 507 -44.91 -5.21 -8.63
C MET A 507 -44.70 -6.11 -9.84
N TYR A 508 -44.44 -7.40 -9.63
CA TYR A 508 -44.21 -8.35 -10.70
C TYR A 508 -45.36 -8.35 -11.70
N THR A 509 -45.03 -8.08 -12.96
CA THR A 509 -45.98 -8.07 -14.06
C THR A 509 -45.56 -9.14 -15.06
N PRO A 510 -46.30 -10.26 -15.15
CA PRO A 510 -46.10 -11.27 -16.19
C PRO A 510 -46.14 -10.60 -17.57
N ALA A 511 -45.08 -10.74 -18.36
CA ALA A 511 -45.01 -10.19 -19.71
C ALA A 511 -45.37 -11.25 -20.76
N GLU A 512 -44.99 -12.50 -20.50
CA GLU A 512 -45.19 -13.64 -21.41
C GLU A 512 -46.34 -14.55 -20.96
N GLU A 513 -46.97 -15.25 -21.92
CA GLU A 513 -48.14 -16.11 -21.65
C GLU A 513 -47.84 -17.30 -20.72
N TYR A 514 -46.59 -17.75 -20.67
CA TYR A 514 -46.14 -18.83 -19.79
C TYR A 514 -45.79 -18.36 -18.37
N GLU A 515 -45.80 -17.06 -18.09
CA GLU A 515 -45.50 -16.53 -16.77
C GLU A 515 -46.72 -16.61 -15.85
N VAL A 516 -46.53 -17.28 -14.70
CA VAL A 516 -47.58 -17.38 -13.68
C VAL A 516 -47.69 -16.06 -12.93
N LYS A 517 -48.91 -15.52 -12.87
CA LYS A 517 -49.21 -14.35 -12.02
C LYS A 517 -48.99 -14.70 -10.56
N VAL A 518 -48.30 -13.81 -9.84
CA VAL A 518 -48.08 -13.95 -8.41
C VAL A 518 -49.42 -13.91 -7.67
N THR A 519 -49.71 -14.95 -6.88
CA THR A 519 -50.91 -15.01 -6.06
C THR A 519 -50.70 -14.33 -4.70
N ARG A 520 -51.78 -13.85 -4.08
CA ARG A 520 -51.68 -13.20 -2.75
C ARG A 520 -51.27 -14.20 -1.68
N GLU A 521 -51.72 -15.44 -1.83
CA GLU A 521 -51.41 -16.57 -0.97
C GLU A 521 -49.90 -16.87 -0.97
N PHE A 522 -49.27 -16.86 -2.14
CA PHE A 522 -47.81 -17.04 -2.25
C PHE A 522 -47.04 -15.94 -1.53
N ILE A 523 -47.43 -14.67 -1.73
CA ILE A 523 -46.78 -13.53 -1.05
C ILE A 523 -46.95 -13.64 0.47
N HIS A 524 -48.14 -13.99 0.94
CA HIS A 524 -48.44 -14.14 2.35
C HIS A 524 -47.58 -15.24 3.00
N GLU A 525 -47.45 -16.39 2.35
CA GLU A 525 -46.64 -17.50 2.88
C GLU A 525 -45.14 -17.18 2.86
N ILE A 526 -44.63 -16.50 1.83
CA ILE A 526 -43.25 -15.98 1.80
C ILE A 526 -43.01 -15.01 2.96
N GLN A 527 -43.91 -14.04 3.14
CA GLN A 527 -43.80 -13.05 4.21
C GLN A 527 -43.75 -13.72 5.58
N LYS A 528 -44.66 -14.66 5.82
CA LYS A 528 -44.74 -15.43 7.06
C LYS A 528 -43.44 -16.20 7.32
N LYS A 529 -42.95 -16.96 6.34
CA LYS A 529 -41.71 -17.74 6.50
C LYS A 529 -40.46 -16.88 6.68
N MET A 530 -40.38 -15.73 6.00
CA MET A 530 -39.27 -14.79 6.21
C MET A 530 -39.30 -14.19 7.62
N GLN A 531 -40.48 -13.88 8.16
CA GLN A 531 -40.64 -13.43 9.55
C GLN A 531 -40.28 -14.54 10.56
N GLU A 532 -40.68 -15.79 10.29
CA GLU A 532 -40.28 -16.95 11.09
C GLU A 532 -38.76 -17.14 11.09
N ARG A 533 -38.10 -16.99 9.93
CA ARG A 533 -36.63 -17.05 9.81
C ARG A 533 -35.95 -15.93 10.59
N ALA A 534 -36.51 -14.73 10.58
CA ALA A 534 -35.98 -13.60 11.35
C ALA A 534 -36.10 -13.84 12.87
N GLY A 535 -37.10 -14.60 13.32
CA GLY A 535 -37.28 -15.00 14.71
C GLY A 535 -37.27 -13.80 15.67
N THR A 536 -36.52 -13.89 16.77
CA THR A 536 -36.34 -12.79 17.74
C THR A 536 -35.54 -11.59 17.21
N ASN A 537 -34.96 -11.70 16.01
CA ASN A 537 -34.27 -10.58 15.33
C ASN A 537 -35.20 -9.80 14.38
N ALA A 538 -36.49 -10.13 14.30
CA ALA A 538 -37.46 -9.40 13.48
C ALA A 538 -37.50 -7.90 13.81
N ASP A 539 -37.37 -7.53 15.09
CA ASP A 539 -37.34 -6.12 15.55
C ASP A 539 -36.03 -5.39 15.18
N LYS A 540 -35.00 -6.12 14.76
CA LYS A 540 -33.69 -5.58 14.34
C LYS A 540 -33.56 -5.45 12.83
N GLU A 541 -34.49 -6.02 12.05
CA GLU A 541 -34.47 -5.80 10.61
C GLU A 541 -34.81 -4.33 10.30
N PRO A 542 -34.08 -3.68 9.37
CA PRO A 542 -34.41 -2.35 8.94
C PRO A 542 -35.83 -2.32 8.37
N GLN A 543 -36.72 -1.56 9.02
CA GLN A 543 -38.10 -1.37 8.57
C GLN A 543 -38.21 -0.51 7.29
N ASN A 544 -37.09 -0.02 6.78
CA ASN A 544 -37.04 0.79 5.58
C ASN A 544 -37.09 -0.12 4.34
N LEU A 545 -38.05 0.18 3.45
CA LEU A 545 -38.16 -0.50 2.15
C LEU A 545 -36.91 -0.28 1.28
N LEU A 546 -36.41 0.96 1.27
CA LEU A 546 -35.28 1.36 0.43
C LEU A 546 -33.96 1.14 1.16
N MET A 547 -32.93 0.78 0.41
CA MET A 547 -31.55 0.81 0.91
C MET A 547 -31.11 2.25 1.12
N ASP A 548 -30.38 2.51 2.21
CA ASP A 548 -29.81 3.84 2.45
C ASP A 548 -28.59 4.09 1.56
N SER A 549 -28.84 4.72 0.41
CA SER A 549 -27.79 5.14 -0.53
C SER A 549 -26.81 6.17 0.01
N LYS A 550 -27.05 6.76 1.20
CA LYS A 550 -26.16 7.76 1.82
C LYS A 550 -25.17 7.16 2.82
N VAL A 551 -25.22 5.84 3.06
CA VAL A 551 -24.26 5.15 3.93
C VAL A 551 -22.87 5.30 3.35
N ILE A 552 -21.92 5.74 4.18
CA ILE A 552 -20.50 5.70 3.90
C ILE A 552 -19.84 4.75 4.89
N PHE A 553 -19.19 3.70 4.39
CA PHE A 553 -18.47 2.77 5.26
C PHE A 553 -17.36 3.50 6.04
N SER A 554 -17.24 3.17 7.32
CA SER A 554 -16.16 3.68 8.17
C SER A 554 -14.81 3.29 7.58
N VAL A 555 -13.94 4.29 7.44
CA VAL A 555 -12.60 4.12 6.86
C VAL A 555 -11.56 4.00 7.98
N GLN A 556 -10.60 3.12 7.78
CA GLN A 556 -9.44 2.99 8.66
C GLN A 556 -8.16 3.27 7.87
N PHE A 557 -7.21 3.94 8.52
CA PHE A 557 -5.91 4.25 7.95
C PHE A 557 -4.83 3.46 8.71
N PRO A 558 -4.63 2.17 8.34
CA PRO A 558 -3.59 1.36 8.95
C PRO A 558 -2.22 2.00 8.70
N PHE A 559 -1.30 1.81 9.66
CA PHE A 559 0.06 2.29 9.51
C PHE A 559 0.75 1.60 8.34
N ASN A 560 1.31 2.41 7.42
CA ASN A 560 2.03 1.92 6.25
C ASN A 560 3.45 2.56 6.20
N PRO A 561 4.48 1.87 6.70
CA PRO A 561 5.84 2.40 6.76
C PRO A 561 6.42 2.63 5.36
N SER A 562 7.33 3.60 5.27
CA SER A 562 8.05 3.93 4.05
C SER A 562 9.47 3.34 4.07
N PRO A 563 9.93 2.68 2.99
CA PRO A 563 11.33 2.28 2.85
C PRO A 563 12.22 3.44 2.35
N ILE A 564 11.65 4.59 1.98
CA ILE A 564 12.40 5.73 1.45
C ILE A 564 13.36 6.28 2.49
N ARG A 565 14.59 6.51 2.04
CA ARG A 565 15.69 7.11 2.80
C ARG A 565 15.64 8.62 2.71
N LEU A 566 15.37 9.31 3.82
CA LEU A 566 15.22 10.78 3.83
C LEU A 566 16.49 11.50 3.39
N GLU A 567 17.67 10.97 3.73
CA GLU A 567 18.95 11.52 3.33
C GLU A 567 19.21 11.45 1.81
N ALA A 568 18.53 10.55 1.11
CA ALA A 568 18.65 10.38 -0.34
C ALA A 568 17.64 11.23 -1.13
N ILE A 569 16.68 11.89 -0.47
CA ILE A 569 15.69 12.72 -1.16
C ILE A 569 16.35 14.00 -1.66
N GLU A 570 16.19 14.29 -2.95
CA GLU A 570 16.63 15.53 -3.58
C GLU A 570 15.41 16.37 -4.00
N LEU A 571 15.61 17.68 -4.17
CA LEU A 571 14.57 18.59 -4.63
C LEU A 571 14.56 18.61 -6.16
N PRO A 572 13.47 18.17 -6.81
CA PRO A 572 13.37 18.26 -8.27
C PRO A 572 13.20 19.72 -8.70
N GLU A 573 13.96 20.16 -9.70
CA GLU A 573 13.94 21.55 -10.23
C GLU A 573 12.54 22.00 -10.64
N VAL A 574 11.69 21.08 -11.11
CA VAL A 574 10.30 21.36 -11.51
C VAL A 574 9.42 21.90 -10.38
N LEU A 575 9.79 21.66 -9.11
CA LEU A 575 9.10 22.25 -7.96
C LEU A 575 9.51 23.70 -7.73
N GLY A 576 10.64 24.14 -8.28
CA GLY A 576 11.18 25.49 -8.12
C GLY A 576 11.42 25.86 -6.67
N LEU A 577 11.89 24.90 -5.86
CA LEU A 577 12.16 25.09 -4.42
C LEU A 577 13.64 25.43 -4.15
N ASP A 578 14.46 25.48 -5.19
CA ASP A 578 15.86 25.88 -5.12
C ASP A 578 16.01 27.29 -4.52
N GLY A 579 16.92 27.41 -3.55
CA GLY A 579 17.14 28.65 -2.80
C GLY A 579 16.09 28.95 -1.72
N LEU A 580 14.98 28.20 -1.65
CA LEU A 580 13.97 28.31 -0.58
C LEU A 580 14.18 27.25 0.51
N LEU A 581 14.61 26.05 0.11
CA LEU A 581 14.91 24.93 1.00
C LEU A 581 16.40 24.57 0.94
N THR A 582 17.04 24.46 2.10
CA THR A 582 18.43 24.02 2.23
C THR A 582 18.46 22.61 2.81
N LYS A 583 19.07 21.65 2.10
CA LYS A 583 19.22 20.27 2.57
C LYS A 583 20.30 20.19 3.64
N ILE A 584 19.94 19.63 4.79
CA ILE A 584 20.83 19.37 5.93
C ILE A 584 21.07 17.86 6.08
#